data_AF-A0A817KZH4-F1
#
_entry.id   AF-A0A817KZH4-F1
#
_cell.length_a   1.000
_cell.length_b   1.000
_cell.length_c   1.000
_cell.angle_alpha   90.00
_cell.angle_beta   90.00
_cell.angle_gamma   90.00
#
_symmetry.space_group_name_H-M   'P 1'
#
loop_
_entity.id
_entity.type
_entity.pdbx_description
1 polymer ?
#
loop_
_entity_poly.entity_id
_entity_poly.type
_entity_poly.pdbx_seq_one_letter_code
_entity_poly.pdbx_strand_id
1 'polypeptide(L)'
;MINPSDLCHHISELFNHSFVQTQLLRRVKYYHLPYQKHSLNISCFYDDVYLCLCYDFEQQRLANFFEFNHNMKYDCLGQSACENEGQCFQEDQNCPRKSLCICSPCFYGTRCQFSVNGFGLSLDAILGYHIQSQLNMNQWLNACVAVERVITFIKGINFRKEKSKRIAKLVLIILLIFTISTNICDPFYRCLIDEENEHDKRIWCIATYSSSLQIYNSLIHAFHVVAPFIINIVSAVIFIAKKSCQKANLKDNENYKELLKAQL
;
A
#
# COMPACT_ATOMS: atom_id res chain seq x y z
N MET A 1 7.50 3.30 -10.69
CA MET A 1 6.81 2.12 -11.25
C MET A 1 7.61 1.73 -12.47
N ILE A 2 8.17 0.52 -12.49
CA ILE A 2 8.87 -0.03 -13.66
C ILE A 2 7.79 -0.61 -14.56
N ASN A 3 7.61 -0.06 -15.76
CA ASN A 3 6.69 -0.60 -16.75
C ASN A 3 7.37 -1.73 -17.53
N PRO A 4 6.62 -2.69 -18.10
CA PRO A 4 7.19 -3.75 -18.94
C PRO A 4 8.02 -3.22 -20.12
N SER A 5 7.72 -2.00 -20.60
CA SER A 5 8.46 -1.28 -21.64
C SER A 5 9.86 -0.81 -21.21
N ASP A 6 10.14 -0.80 -19.90
CA ASP A 6 11.42 -0.38 -19.33
C ASP A 6 12.42 -1.55 -19.25
N LEU A 7 11.96 -2.79 -19.51
CA LEU A 7 12.81 -3.96 -19.64
C LEU A 7 13.41 -4.00 -21.04
N CYS A 8 14.74 -3.93 -21.14
CA CYS A 8 15.41 -4.08 -22.43
C CYS A 8 15.37 -5.53 -22.88
N HIS A 9 14.84 -5.80 -24.07
CA HIS A 9 14.78 -7.15 -24.64
C HIS A 9 16.08 -7.51 -25.37
N HIS A 10 16.40 -8.80 -25.42
CA HIS A 10 17.52 -9.27 -26.24
C HIS A 10 17.16 -9.24 -27.72
N ILE A 11 18.13 -8.96 -28.60
CA ILE A 11 17.91 -8.81 -30.04
C ILE A 11 17.30 -10.05 -30.72
N SER A 12 17.53 -11.24 -30.14
CA SER A 12 16.93 -12.49 -30.62
C SER A 12 15.42 -12.54 -30.52
N GLU A 13 14.84 -11.72 -29.65
CA GLU A 13 13.38 -11.61 -29.49
C GLU A 13 12.76 -10.66 -30.52
N LEU A 14 13.57 -9.77 -31.10
CA LEU A 14 13.12 -8.71 -32.00
C LEU A 14 13.35 -9.03 -33.49
N PHE A 15 14.33 -9.88 -33.79
CA PHE A 15 14.71 -10.24 -35.15
C PHE A 15 14.70 -11.76 -35.36
N ASN A 16 14.54 -12.16 -36.63
CA ASN A 16 14.68 -13.55 -37.03
C ASN A 16 16.06 -14.11 -36.66
N HIS A 17 16.11 -15.38 -36.25
CA HIS A 17 17.34 -16.05 -35.84
C HIS A 17 18.47 -15.96 -36.88
N SER A 18 18.14 -16.03 -38.17
CA SER A 18 19.09 -15.92 -39.28
C SER A 18 19.78 -14.54 -39.34
N PHE A 19 19.09 -13.48 -38.92
CA PHE A 19 19.62 -12.12 -38.88
C PHE A 19 20.59 -11.94 -37.70
N VAL A 20 20.24 -12.48 -36.54
CA VAL A 20 21.08 -12.45 -35.32
C VAL A 20 22.43 -13.15 -35.55
N GLN A 21 22.46 -14.20 -36.36
CA GLN A 21 23.68 -14.93 -36.71
C GLN A 21 24.57 -14.23 -37.76
N THR A 22 24.14 -13.10 -38.31
CA THR A 22 24.92 -12.36 -39.32
C THR A 22 26.06 -11.57 -38.67
N GLN A 23 27.11 -11.21 -39.44
CA GLN A 23 28.23 -10.38 -38.96
C GLN A 23 27.76 -9.07 -38.32
N LEU A 24 28.38 -8.70 -37.19
CA LEU A 24 28.05 -7.52 -36.37
C LEU A 24 27.89 -6.22 -37.19
N LEU A 25 28.87 -5.91 -38.07
CA LEU A 25 28.84 -4.72 -38.92
C LEU A 25 27.62 -4.66 -39.86
N ARG A 26 27.10 -5.82 -40.26
CA ARG A 26 25.89 -5.91 -41.09
C ARG A 26 24.65 -5.81 -40.23
N ARG A 27 24.65 -6.33 -39.00
CA ARG A 27 23.53 -6.22 -38.06
C ARG A 27 23.27 -4.78 -37.63
N VAL A 28 24.32 -4.05 -37.22
CA VAL A 28 24.24 -2.66 -36.73
C VAL A 28 23.56 -1.73 -37.74
N LYS A 29 23.75 -1.96 -39.04
CA LYS A 29 23.08 -1.18 -40.10
C LYS A 29 21.56 -1.23 -40.04
N TYR A 30 20.96 -2.28 -39.47
CA TYR A 30 19.51 -2.48 -39.42
C TYR A 30 18.91 -2.31 -38.02
N TYR A 31 19.72 -1.96 -37.01
CA TYR A 31 19.25 -1.84 -35.63
C TYR A 31 18.25 -0.68 -35.42
N HIS A 32 18.18 0.28 -36.33
CA HIS A 32 17.16 1.33 -36.29
C HIS A 32 15.76 0.85 -36.74
N LEU A 33 15.66 -0.27 -37.46
CA LEU A 33 14.40 -0.73 -38.07
C LEU A 33 13.32 -1.18 -37.07
N PRO A 34 13.61 -1.93 -35.99
CA PRO A 34 12.59 -2.41 -35.05
C PRO A 34 11.82 -1.27 -34.39
N TYR A 35 12.51 -0.20 -34.03
CA TYR A 35 11.92 0.96 -33.37
C TYR A 35 11.08 1.82 -34.33
N GLN A 36 11.48 1.89 -35.61
CA GLN A 36 10.71 2.55 -36.67
C GLN A 36 9.41 1.80 -37.01
N LYS A 37 9.33 0.50 -36.73
CA LYS A 37 8.10 -0.27 -36.92
C LYS A 37 7.10 0.09 -35.82
N HIS A 38 6.05 0.81 -36.21
CA HIS A 38 5.04 1.44 -35.33
C HIS A 38 4.30 0.50 -34.35
N SER A 39 4.54 -0.81 -34.41
CA SER A 39 3.89 -1.85 -33.61
C SER A 39 4.60 -2.20 -32.29
N LEU A 40 5.82 -1.73 -32.04
CA LEU A 40 6.59 -2.06 -30.83
C LEU A 40 6.97 -0.76 -30.09
N ASN A 41 6.43 -0.60 -28.87
CA ASN A 41 6.73 0.53 -27.99
C ASN A 41 7.89 0.17 -27.05
N ILE A 42 9.07 -0.07 -27.63
CA ILE A 42 10.28 -0.47 -26.90
C ILE A 42 11.15 0.76 -26.56
N SER A 43 11.60 0.86 -25.31
CA SER A 43 12.51 1.92 -24.87
C SER A 43 13.98 1.57 -25.12
N CYS A 44 14.31 0.26 -25.12
CA CYS A 44 15.66 -0.22 -25.28
C CYS A 44 15.71 -1.69 -25.69
N PHE A 45 16.85 -2.11 -26.27
CA PHE A 45 17.17 -3.50 -26.54
C PHE A 45 18.69 -3.68 -26.58
N TYR A 46 19.17 -4.90 -26.42
CA TYR A 46 20.60 -5.19 -26.42
C TYR A 46 20.96 -6.44 -27.23
N ASP A 47 22.20 -6.51 -27.71
CA ASP A 47 22.83 -7.74 -28.20
C ASP A 47 24.04 -8.10 -27.31
N ASP A 48 24.93 -8.98 -27.76
CA ASP A 48 26.08 -9.38 -26.94
C ASP A 48 27.12 -8.27 -26.69
N VAL A 49 27.09 -7.17 -27.46
CA VAL A 49 28.15 -6.13 -27.51
C VAL A 49 27.60 -4.71 -27.33
N TYR A 50 26.37 -4.45 -27.78
CA TYR A 50 25.78 -3.12 -27.86
C TYR A 50 24.46 -3.06 -27.10
N LEU A 51 24.30 -1.99 -26.34
CA LEU A 51 23.01 -1.54 -25.81
C LEU A 51 22.46 -0.43 -26.71
N CYS A 52 21.19 -0.55 -27.07
CA CYS A 52 20.47 0.44 -27.85
C CYS A 52 19.41 1.13 -26.99
N LEU A 53 19.42 2.47 -27.00
CA LEU A 53 18.38 3.32 -26.43
C LEU A 53 17.54 3.96 -27.53
N CYS A 54 16.24 3.76 -27.46
CA CYS A 54 15.28 4.24 -28.43
C CYS A 54 14.50 5.43 -27.85
N TYR A 55 14.42 6.53 -28.60
CA TYR A 55 13.74 7.75 -28.15
C TYR A 55 13.17 8.54 -29.33
N ASP A 56 12.13 9.32 -29.04
CA ASP A 56 11.53 10.24 -30.00
C ASP A 56 12.23 11.61 -29.91
N PHE A 57 12.70 12.14 -31.03
CA PHE A 57 13.29 13.48 -31.15
C PHE A 57 12.72 14.21 -32.36
N GLU A 58 12.10 15.38 -32.15
CA GLU A 58 11.53 16.21 -33.23
C GLU A 58 10.67 15.43 -34.25
N GLN A 59 9.79 14.56 -33.76
CA GLN A 59 8.93 13.67 -34.58
C GLN A 59 9.68 12.57 -35.36
N GLN A 60 10.96 12.36 -35.08
CA GLN A 60 11.75 11.26 -35.61
C GLN A 60 12.08 10.24 -34.51
N ARG A 61 11.90 8.96 -34.83
CA ARG A 61 12.30 7.85 -33.96
C ARG A 61 13.76 7.54 -34.15
N LEU A 62 14.57 7.82 -33.14
CA LEU A 62 16.02 7.62 -33.15
C LEU A 62 16.43 6.50 -32.19
N ALA A 63 17.56 5.89 -32.53
CA ALA A 63 18.15 4.80 -31.77
C ALA A 63 19.65 5.10 -31.60
N ASN A 64 20.09 5.23 -30.34
CA ASN A 64 21.50 5.44 -29.99
C ASN A 64 22.11 4.12 -29.53
N PHE A 65 23.25 3.77 -30.12
CA PHE A 65 23.98 2.54 -29.82
C PHE A 65 25.28 2.88 -29.11
N PHE A 66 25.58 2.13 -28.06
CA PHE A 66 26.86 2.22 -27.37
C PHE A 66 27.32 0.83 -26.97
N GLU A 67 28.63 0.64 -27.02
CA GLU A 67 29.25 -0.60 -26.56
C GLU A 67 28.95 -0.77 -25.08
N PHE A 68 28.41 -1.93 -24.74
CA PHE A 68 28.02 -2.25 -23.38
C PHE A 68 28.52 -3.66 -23.06
N ASN A 69 29.52 -3.73 -22.20
CA ASN A 69 30.01 -5.01 -21.74
C ASN A 69 29.06 -5.55 -20.65
N HIS A 70 28.19 -6.49 -21.04
CA HIS A 70 27.22 -7.14 -20.15
C HIS A 70 27.86 -7.89 -18.96
N ASN A 71 29.15 -8.21 -19.06
CA ASN A 71 29.92 -8.89 -18.02
C ASN A 71 30.77 -7.93 -17.18
N MET A 72 30.72 -6.63 -17.46
CA MET A 72 31.48 -5.63 -16.72
C MET A 72 30.93 -5.49 -15.31
N LYS A 73 31.73 -5.92 -14.34
CA LYS A 73 31.50 -5.71 -12.91
C LYS A 73 32.53 -4.73 -12.40
N TYR A 74 32.08 -3.61 -11.87
CA TYR A 74 32.95 -2.69 -11.16
C TYR A 74 33.07 -3.16 -9.70
N ASP A 75 34.29 -3.40 -9.24
CA ASP A 75 34.56 -3.75 -7.84
C ASP A 75 34.83 -2.52 -6.96
N CYS A 76 34.76 -1.33 -7.56
CA CYS A 76 35.03 -0.05 -6.91
C CYS A 76 36.40 -0.05 -6.20
N LEU A 77 37.44 -0.59 -6.87
CA LEU A 77 38.82 -0.73 -6.36
C LEU A 77 38.92 -1.57 -5.07
N GLY A 78 37.97 -2.46 -4.83
CA GLY A 78 37.85 -3.21 -3.58
C GLY A 78 37.39 -2.39 -2.38
N GLN A 79 37.05 -1.11 -2.59
CA GLN A 79 36.44 -0.20 -1.59
C GLN A 79 34.99 0.09 -1.97
N SER A 80 34.23 -0.97 -2.27
CA SER A 80 32.79 -0.82 -2.47
C SER A 80 32.17 -0.14 -1.25
N ALA A 81 31.61 1.04 -1.45
CA ALA A 81 30.80 1.70 -0.42
C ALA A 81 29.45 0.99 -0.24
N CYS A 82 29.09 0.06 -1.13
CA CYS A 82 27.85 -0.71 -1.05
C CYS A 82 27.97 -1.78 0.05
N GLU A 83 27.07 -1.69 1.01
CA GLU A 83 26.93 -2.61 2.13
C GLU A 83 26.03 -3.80 1.75
N ASN A 84 25.96 -4.81 2.61
CA ASN A 84 25.04 -5.95 2.49
C ASN A 84 25.03 -6.64 1.12
N GLU A 85 26.23 -6.94 0.59
CA GLU A 85 26.41 -7.62 -0.70
C GLU A 85 25.82 -6.87 -1.90
N GLY A 86 25.59 -5.55 -1.78
CA GLY A 86 25.17 -4.72 -2.89
C GLY A 86 26.22 -4.66 -4.01
N GLN A 87 25.75 -4.75 -5.26
CA GLN A 87 26.61 -4.62 -6.44
C GLN A 87 26.94 -3.15 -6.69
N CYS A 88 28.23 -2.84 -6.77
CA CYS A 88 28.72 -1.49 -7.04
C CYS A 88 28.85 -1.26 -8.55
N PHE A 89 28.37 -0.11 -9.01
CA PHE A 89 28.56 0.37 -10.37
C PHE A 89 29.13 1.77 -10.30
N GLN A 90 30.08 2.09 -11.18
CA GLN A 90 30.71 3.40 -11.24
C GLN A 90 30.83 3.88 -12.69
N GLU A 91 30.88 5.20 -12.86
CA GLU A 91 30.96 5.84 -14.18
C GLU A 91 32.32 5.62 -14.87
N ASP A 92 33.42 5.59 -14.11
CA ASP A 92 34.78 5.49 -14.63
C ASP A 92 35.64 4.58 -13.73
N GLN A 93 36.50 3.77 -14.34
CA GLN A 93 37.37 2.82 -13.64
C GLN A 93 38.54 3.49 -12.89
N ASN A 94 39.03 4.62 -13.39
CA ASN A 94 40.22 5.32 -12.92
C ASN A 94 39.89 6.55 -12.04
N CYS A 95 38.74 7.20 -12.23
CA CYS A 95 38.32 8.35 -11.43
C CYS A 95 36.78 8.41 -11.26
N PRO A 96 36.20 7.56 -10.40
CA PRO A 96 34.76 7.52 -10.21
C PRO A 96 34.27 8.77 -9.45
N ARG A 97 33.53 9.65 -10.13
CA ARG A 97 32.86 10.81 -9.50
C ARG A 97 31.48 10.46 -8.94
N LYS A 98 30.87 9.40 -9.44
CA LYS A 98 29.55 8.91 -9.03
C LYS A 98 29.59 7.38 -9.01
N SER A 99 29.04 6.81 -7.94
CA SER A 99 28.82 5.38 -7.79
C SER A 99 27.36 5.10 -7.43
N LEU A 100 26.85 3.98 -7.92
CA LEU A 100 25.50 3.50 -7.70
C LEU A 100 25.59 2.09 -7.11
N CYS A 101 24.83 1.85 -6.05
CA CYS A 101 24.67 0.53 -5.47
C CYS A 101 23.37 -0.10 -5.93
N ILE A 102 23.45 -1.28 -6.54
CA ILE A 102 22.29 -2.14 -6.77
C ILE A 102 22.20 -3.13 -5.61
N CYS A 103 21.13 -3.02 -4.83
CA CYS A 103 20.99 -3.79 -3.60
C CYS A 103 20.50 -5.21 -3.88
N SER A 104 21.06 -6.15 -3.13
CA SER A 104 20.53 -7.51 -3.02
C SER A 104 19.10 -7.50 -2.48
N PRO A 105 18.30 -8.54 -2.76
CA PRO A 105 16.94 -8.65 -2.24
C PRO A 105 16.90 -8.43 -0.73
N CYS A 106 15.89 -7.70 -0.25
CA CYS A 106 15.74 -7.31 1.16
C CYS A 106 16.81 -6.34 1.72
N PHE A 107 17.47 -5.53 0.87
CA PHE A 107 18.27 -4.39 1.32
C PHE A 107 17.95 -3.13 0.51
N TYR A 108 18.09 -1.94 1.12
CA TYR A 108 17.74 -0.66 0.48
C TYR A 108 18.57 0.51 1.03
N GLY A 109 18.41 1.69 0.42
CA GLY A 109 19.22 2.88 0.69
C GLY A 109 20.28 3.11 -0.38
N THR A 110 20.90 4.29 -0.39
CA THR A 110 21.90 4.69 -1.40
C THR A 110 23.17 3.84 -1.41
N ARG A 111 23.44 3.14 -0.30
CA ARG A 111 24.57 2.22 -0.12
C ARG A 111 24.10 0.81 0.23
N CYS A 112 22.82 0.48 0.09
CA CYS A 112 22.25 -0.77 0.56
C CYS A 112 22.44 -1.02 2.06
N GLN A 113 22.63 0.05 2.84
CA GLN A 113 22.96 0.02 4.26
C GLN A 113 21.81 -0.45 5.15
N PHE A 114 20.56 -0.44 4.64
CA PHE A 114 19.39 -0.82 5.41
C PHE A 114 18.91 -2.20 4.99
N SER A 115 18.61 -3.05 5.98
CA SER A 115 18.05 -4.38 5.75
C SER A 115 16.57 -4.44 6.03
N VAL A 116 15.84 -5.11 5.15
CA VAL A 116 14.45 -5.51 5.32
C VAL A 116 14.32 -6.74 6.23
N ASN A 117 15.44 -7.40 6.58
CA ASN A 117 15.48 -8.44 7.63
C ASN A 117 15.11 -7.89 9.02
N GLY A 118 15.15 -6.56 9.21
CA GLY A 118 14.60 -5.86 10.38
C GLY A 118 13.10 -5.51 10.27
N PHE A 119 12.47 -5.77 9.12
CA PHE A 119 11.02 -5.71 8.91
C PHE A 119 10.40 -7.12 8.90
N GLY A 120 11.02 -8.09 9.57
CA GLY A 120 10.28 -9.27 10.03
C GLY A 120 9.27 -8.77 11.04
N LEU A 121 7.98 -8.67 10.66
CA LEU A 121 6.88 -8.28 11.56
C LEU A 121 7.34 -7.23 12.58
N SER A 122 7.55 -5.97 12.17
CA SER A 122 7.96 -4.95 13.14
C SER A 122 7.07 -5.07 14.38
N LEU A 123 7.63 -4.81 15.57
CA LEU A 123 6.81 -4.68 16.75
C LEU A 123 5.65 -3.72 16.42
N ASP A 124 5.88 -2.69 15.61
CA ASP A 124 4.85 -1.77 15.07
C ASP A 124 3.84 -2.36 14.08
N ALA A 125 4.07 -3.53 13.45
CA ALA A 125 3.11 -4.23 12.60
C ALA A 125 2.28 -5.24 13.40
N ILE A 126 2.87 -5.95 14.37
CA ILE A 126 2.13 -6.80 15.33
C ILE A 126 1.36 -5.93 16.33
N LEU A 127 2.06 -4.98 16.97
CA LEU A 127 1.43 -3.91 17.73
C LEU A 127 0.55 -3.09 16.81
N GLY A 128 0.92 -2.81 15.57
CA GLY A 128 0.05 -2.10 14.63
C GLY A 128 -1.28 -2.83 14.43
N TYR A 129 -1.27 -4.15 14.25
CA TYR A 129 -2.48 -4.94 14.14
C TYR A 129 -3.26 -5.01 15.47
N HIS A 130 -2.58 -5.23 16.60
CA HIS A 130 -3.23 -5.25 17.92
C HIS A 130 -3.79 -3.87 18.32
N ILE A 131 -3.02 -2.81 18.11
CA ILE A 131 -3.38 -1.40 18.33
C ILE A 131 -4.48 -1.01 17.35
N GLN A 132 -4.38 -1.31 16.05
CA GLN A 132 -5.42 -0.99 15.07
C GLN A 132 -6.71 -1.73 15.36
N SER A 133 -6.65 -3.01 15.71
CA SER A 133 -7.82 -3.79 16.11
C SER A 133 -8.43 -3.25 17.40
N GLN A 134 -7.62 -2.91 18.41
CA GLN A 134 -8.08 -2.27 19.64
C GLN A 134 -8.67 -0.88 19.38
N LEU A 135 -8.06 -0.06 18.53
CA LEU A 135 -8.54 1.27 18.15
C LEU A 135 -9.86 1.17 17.39
N ASN A 136 -9.97 0.28 16.41
CA ASN A 136 -11.20 0.01 15.69
C ASN A 136 -12.30 -0.40 16.69
N MET A 137 -12.04 -1.38 17.55
CA MET A 137 -12.99 -1.82 18.57
C MET A 137 -13.41 -0.68 19.50
N ASN A 138 -12.47 0.14 19.98
CA ASN A 138 -12.76 1.29 20.82
C ASN A 138 -13.64 2.32 20.10
N GLN A 139 -13.40 2.59 18.82
CA GLN A 139 -14.23 3.48 18.02
C GLN A 139 -15.66 2.97 17.86
N TRP A 140 -15.82 1.67 17.55
CA TRP A 140 -17.14 1.03 17.46
C TRP A 140 -17.87 1.03 18.81
N LEU A 141 -17.18 0.74 19.91
CA LEU A 141 -17.76 0.80 21.25
C LEU A 141 -18.21 2.21 21.62
N ASN A 142 -17.39 3.23 21.31
CA ASN A 142 -17.76 4.63 21.52
C ASN A 142 -19.03 5.01 20.73
N ALA A 143 -19.13 4.57 19.47
CA ALA A 143 -20.33 4.75 18.66
C ALA A 143 -21.56 4.04 19.28
N CYS A 144 -21.41 2.80 19.77
CA CYS A 144 -22.48 2.09 20.46
C CYS A 144 -22.93 2.80 21.74
N VAL A 145 -22.00 3.33 22.53
CA VAL A 145 -22.30 4.12 23.73
C VAL A 145 -23.07 5.40 23.36
N ALA A 146 -22.69 6.07 22.28
CA ALA A 146 -23.42 7.25 21.81
C ALA A 146 -24.87 6.90 21.40
N VAL A 147 -25.07 5.79 20.69
CA VAL A 147 -26.40 5.29 20.32
C VAL A 147 -27.21 4.89 21.55
N GLU A 148 -26.61 4.20 22.53
CA GLU A 148 -27.29 3.82 23.77
C GLU A 148 -27.76 5.05 24.56
N ARG A 149 -26.95 6.12 24.61
CA ARG A 149 -27.35 7.39 25.24
C ARG A 149 -28.57 8.00 24.55
N VAL A 150 -28.61 8.00 23.22
CA VAL A 150 -29.76 8.46 22.45
C VAL A 150 -31.00 7.61 22.73
N ILE A 151 -30.87 6.28 22.74
CA ILE A 151 -31.98 5.35 23.02
C ILE A 151 -32.51 5.54 24.44
N THR A 152 -31.62 5.69 25.43
CA THR A 152 -31.98 5.90 26.83
C THR A 152 -32.79 7.19 26.99
N PHE A 153 -32.37 8.25 26.31
CA PHE A 153 -33.09 9.52 26.30
C PHE A 153 -34.47 9.40 25.61
N ILE A 154 -34.53 8.81 24.41
CA ILE A 154 -35.79 8.69 23.64
C ILE A 154 -36.81 7.78 24.35
N LYS A 155 -36.37 6.65 24.91
CA LYS A 155 -37.27 5.69 25.56
C LYS A 155 -37.67 6.13 26.96
N GLY A 156 -36.87 6.93 27.65
CA GLY A 156 -37.17 7.43 28.99
C GLY A 156 -37.66 6.31 29.93
N ILE A 157 -38.91 6.43 30.39
CA ILE A 157 -39.56 5.48 31.30
C ILE A 157 -39.74 4.06 30.73
N ASN A 158 -39.80 3.92 29.40
CA ASN A 158 -39.95 2.62 28.74
C ASN A 158 -38.61 1.90 28.54
N PHE A 159 -37.50 2.50 29.00
CA PHE A 159 -36.18 1.90 28.91
C PHE A 159 -36.02 0.75 29.92
N ARG A 160 -35.77 -0.45 29.40
CA ARG A 160 -35.53 -1.66 30.21
C ARG A 160 -34.03 -1.99 30.26
N LYS A 161 -33.40 -1.74 31.41
CA LYS A 161 -31.96 -1.93 31.63
C LYS A 161 -31.49 -3.37 31.39
N GLU A 162 -32.24 -4.37 31.86
CA GLU A 162 -31.88 -5.78 31.67
C GLU A 162 -31.90 -6.20 30.20
N LYS A 163 -32.86 -5.68 29.42
CA LYS A 163 -32.88 -5.87 27.97
C LYS A 163 -31.69 -5.18 27.30
N SER A 164 -31.34 -3.96 27.73
CA SER A 164 -30.18 -3.24 27.19
C SER A 164 -28.88 -4.01 27.42
N LYS A 165 -28.63 -4.49 28.65
CA LYS A 165 -27.44 -5.30 28.97
C LYS A 165 -27.34 -6.56 28.11
N ARG A 166 -28.45 -7.26 27.88
CA ARG A 166 -28.47 -8.47 27.03
C ARG A 166 -28.12 -8.15 25.57
N ILE A 167 -28.67 -7.06 25.05
CA ILE A 167 -28.37 -6.57 23.69
C ILE A 167 -26.91 -6.11 23.60
N ALA A 168 -26.40 -5.37 24.59
CA ALA A 168 -25.02 -4.89 24.61
C ALA A 168 -24.02 -6.04 24.58
N LYS A 169 -24.25 -7.12 25.35
CA LYS A 169 -23.43 -8.34 25.29
C LYS A 169 -23.47 -9.00 23.91
N LEU A 170 -24.64 -9.07 23.28
CA LEU A 170 -24.78 -9.63 21.93
C LEU A 170 -24.05 -8.77 20.89
N VAL A 171 -24.20 -7.45 20.95
CA VAL A 171 -23.53 -6.48 20.08
C VAL A 171 -22.01 -6.57 20.23
N LEU A 172 -21.51 -6.70 21.46
CA LEU A 172 -20.08 -6.90 21.73
C LEU A 172 -19.53 -8.12 20.98
N ILE A 173 -20.21 -9.26 21.09
CA ILE A 173 -19.80 -10.51 20.43
C ILE A 173 -19.84 -10.35 18.90
N ILE A 174 -20.90 -9.75 18.37
CA ILE A 174 -21.05 -9.51 16.93
C ILE A 174 -19.94 -8.58 16.41
N LEU A 175 -19.63 -7.49 17.12
CA LEU A 175 -18.58 -6.55 16.73
C LEU A 175 -17.18 -7.17 16.76
N LEU A 176 -16.91 -8.04 17.74
CA LEU A 176 -15.66 -8.80 17.80
C LEU A 176 -15.52 -9.70 16.57
N ILE A 177 -16.54 -10.49 16.26
CA ILE A 177 -16.52 -11.37 15.08
C ILE A 177 -16.35 -10.56 13.79
N PHE A 178 -17.10 -9.46 13.65
CA PHE A 178 -17.04 -8.58 12.48
C PHE A 178 -15.65 -7.95 12.30
N THR A 179 -15.05 -7.43 13.36
CA THR A 179 -13.74 -6.79 13.27
C THR A 179 -12.65 -7.81 13.01
N ILE A 180 -12.75 -9.01 13.59
CA ILE A 180 -11.81 -10.09 13.27
C ILE A 180 -11.95 -10.49 11.81
N SER A 181 -13.17 -10.74 11.32
CA SER A 181 -13.39 -11.23 9.95
C SER A 181 -12.95 -10.23 8.87
N THR A 182 -13.12 -8.92 9.08
CA THR A 182 -12.68 -7.91 8.11
C THR A 182 -11.17 -7.75 8.08
N ASN A 183 -10.48 -7.98 9.21
CA ASN A 183 -9.03 -7.82 9.32
C ASN A 183 -8.26 -9.14 9.11
N ILE A 184 -8.93 -10.30 9.05
CA ILE A 184 -8.29 -11.61 8.89
C ILE A 184 -7.75 -11.86 7.46
N CYS A 185 -8.24 -11.12 6.45
CA CYS A 185 -7.76 -11.30 5.08
C CYS A 185 -6.25 -11.02 4.95
N ASP A 186 -5.75 -10.03 5.70
CA ASP A 186 -4.34 -9.64 5.65
C ASP A 186 -3.36 -10.77 6.04
N PRO A 187 -3.52 -11.47 7.19
CA PRO A 187 -2.65 -12.60 7.54
C PRO A 187 -2.82 -13.83 6.64
N PHE A 188 -4.00 -14.07 6.05
CA PHE A 188 -4.21 -15.25 5.19
C PHE A 188 -3.57 -15.14 3.81
N TYR A 189 -3.52 -13.94 3.23
CA TYR A 189 -2.88 -13.71 1.92
C TYR A 189 -1.41 -13.33 2.02
N ARG A 190 -0.85 -13.33 3.23
CA ARG A 190 0.59 -13.16 3.48
C ARG A 190 1.31 -14.45 3.11
N CYS A 191 1.73 -14.58 1.87
CA CYS A 191 2.59 -15.68 1.44
C CYS A 191 3.98 -15.52 2.08
N LEU A 192 4.36 -16.47 2.94
CA LEU A 192 5.76 -16.69 3.32
C LEU A 192 6.39 -17.53 2.20
N ILE A 193 7.44 -17.02 1.55
CA ILE A 193 8.21 -17.82 0.59
C ILE A 193 9.28 -18.53 1.40
N ASP A 194 9.15 -19.85 1.50
CA ASP A 194 10.15 -20.73 2.13
C ASP A 194 11.10 -21.21 1.02
N GLU A 195 12.35 -20.74 1.03
CA GLU A 195 13.42 -21.34 0.22
C GLU A 195 14.18 -22.32 1.11
N GLU A 196 13.95 -23.62 0.93
CA GLU A 196 14.80 -24.65 1.54
C GLU A 196 16.17 -24.66 0.85
N ASN A 197 17.20 -24.18 1.55
CA ASN A 197 18.59 -24.45 1.23
C ASN A 197 19.29 -25.14 2.42
N GLU A 198 20.12 -26.13 2.12
CA GLU A 198 20.60 -27.20 3.00
C GLU A 198 21.48 -26.75 4.19
N HIS A 199 21.86 -25.46 4.29
CA HIS A 199 22.77 -24.97 5.34
C HIS A 199 22.31 -23.71 6.10
N ASP A 200 21.16 -23.12 5.78
CA ASP A 200 20.63 -21.99 6.55
C ASP A 200 19.11 -21.84 6.30
N LYS A 201 18.29 -22.02 7.33
CA LYS A 201 16.84 -21.72 7.28
C LYS A 201 16.65 -20.21 7.28
N ARG A 202 16.49 -19.57 6.12
CA ARG A 202 16.15 -18.15 6.01
C ARG A 202 14.81 -17.96 5.29
N ILE A 203 13.84 -17.42 6.03
CA ILE A 203 12.48 -17.11 5.56
C ILE A 203 12.48 -15.71 4.93
N TRP A 204 12.04 -15.58 3.68
CA TRP A 204 11.85 -14.28 3.03
C TRP A 204 10.48 -13.68 3.42
N CYS A 205 10.47 -12.43 3.91
CA CYS A 205 9.25 -11.67 4.21
C CYS A 205 9.02 -10.57 3.16
N ILE A 206 8.32 -10.88 2.07
CA ILE A 206 7.76 -9.87 1.15
C ILE A 206 6.24 -10.08 1.11
N ALA A 207 5.48 -9.12 1.65
CA ALA A 207 4.04 -9.09 1.46
C ALA A 207 3.70 -8.45 0.11
N THR A 208 3.77 -9.24 -0.97
CA THR A 208 3.26 -8.84 -2.28
C THR A 208 1.75 -9.06 -2.30
N TYR A 209 0.99 -8.01 -1.97
CA TYR A 209 -0.46 -8.02 -2.15
C TYR A 209 -0.79 -7.82 -3.63
N SER A 210 -1.84 -8.50 -4.12
CA SER A 210 -2.43 -8.14 -5.41
C SER A 210 -3.04 -6.74 -5.34
N SER A 211 -3.08 -6.02 -6.47
CA SER A 211 -3.66 -4.67 -6.54
C SER A 211 -5.10 -4.62 -5.98
N SER A 212 -5.90 -5.65 -6.26
CA SER A 212 -7.26 -5.82 -5.71
C SER A 212 -7.29 -5.91 -4.18
N LEU A 213 -6.33 -6.61 -3.58
CA LEU A 213 -6.27 -6.81 -2.13
C LEU A 213 -5.78 -5.56 -1.41
N GLN A 214 -4.88 -4.78 -2.02
CA GLN A 214 -4.45 -3.48 -1.50
C GLN A 214 -5.61 -2.47 -1.46
N ILE A 215 -6.44 -2.46 -2.51
CA ILE A 215 -7.65 -1.61 -2.56
C ILE A 215 -8.64 -2.04 -1.48
N TYR A 216 -8.92 -3.34 -1.37
CA TYR A 216 -9.81 -3.88 -0.32
C TYR A 216 -9.35 -3.47 1.08
N ASN A 217 -8.07 -3.67 1.40
CA ASN A 217 -7.54 -3.34 2.72
C ASN A 217 -7.67 -1.84 3.03
N SER A 218 -7.35 -0.99 2.05
CA SER A 218 -7.50 0.47 2.18
C SER A 218 -8.95 0.88 2.44
N LEU A 219 -9.91 0.26 1.73
CA LEU A 219 -11.34 0.51 1.91
C LEU A 219 -11.85 0.07 3.28
N ILE A 220 -11.43 -1.10 3.76
CA ILE A 220 -11.82 -1.62 5.07
C ILE A 220 -11.27 -0.74 6.20
N HIS A 221 -10.00 -0.34 6.14
CA HIS A 221 -9.43 0.58 7.12
C HIS A 221 -10.18 1.92 7.14
N ALA A 222 -10.45 2.50 5.96
CA ALA A 222 -11.24 3.72 5.86
C ALA A 222 -12.64 3.55 6.46
N PHE A 223 -13.30 2.42 6.20
CA PHE A 223 -14.63 2.12 6.73
C PHE A 223 -14.64 2.05 8.27
N HIS A 224 -13.71 1.32 8.89
CA HIS A 224 -13.67 1.16 10.34
C HIS A 224 -13.37 2.48 11.08
N VAL A 225 -12.76 3.46 10.43
CA VAL A 225 -12.51 4.79 10.99
C VAL A 225 -13.70 5.73 10.74
N VAL A 226 -14.18 5.79 9.50
CA VAL A 226 -15.20 6.77 9.08
C VAL A 226 -16.59 6.41 9.60
N ALA A 227 -16.98 5.13 9.59
CA ALA A 227 -18.34 4.74 9.98
C ALA A 227 -18.65 5.04 11.46
N PRO A 228 -17.80 4.66 12.45
CA PRO A 228 -18.04 5.01 13.85
C PRO A 228 -18.03 6.51 14.10
N PHE A 229 -17.20 7.26 13.38
CA PHE A 229 -17.15 8.72 13.47
C PHE A 229 -18.48 9.37 13.04
N ILE A 230 -19.03 8.95 11.90
CA ILE A 230 -20.34 9.42 11.42
C ILE A 230 -21.44 9.08 12.43
N ILE A 231 -21.45 7.84 12.97
CA ILE A 231 -22.47 7.42 13.96
C ILE A 231 -22.40 8.31 15.21
N ASN A 232 -21.19 8.64 15.70
CA ASN A 232 -21.02 9.52 16.85
C ASN A 232 -21.56 10.94 16.57
N ILE A 233 -21.24 11.53 15.42
CA ILE A 233 -21.77 12.84 15.02
C ILE A 233 -23.29 12.83 14.95
N VAL A 234 -23.86 11.86 14.24
CA VAL A 234 -25.32 11.74 14.07
C VAL A 234 -26.00 11.54 15.44
N SER A 235 -25.43 10.70 16.30
CA SER A 235 -25.96 10.48 17.65
C SER A 235 -25.93 11.75 18.50
N ALA A 236 -24.84 12.53 18.43
CA ALA A 236 -24.72 13.80 19.13
C ALA A 236 -25.74 14.84 18.62
N VAL A 237 -25.90 14.97 17.30
CA VAL A 237 -26.88 15.87 16.68
C VAL A 237 -28.30 15.50 17.10
N ILE A 238 -28.66 14.20 17.06
CA ILE A 238 -29.99 13.72 17.49
C ILE A 238 -30.22 14.04 18.97
N PHE A 239 -29.23 13.76 19.82
CA PHE A 239 -29.34 14.01 21.26
C PHE A 239 -29.56 15.50 21.57
N ILE A 240 -28.75 16.38 20.96
CA ILE A 240 -28.85 17.83 21.15
C ILE A 240 -30.20 18.34 20.63
N ALA A 241 -30.59 17.97 19.40
CA ALA A 241 -31.84 18.42 18.80
C ALA A 241 -33.06 18.01 19.63
N LYS A 242 -33.11 16.75 20.10
CA LYS A 242 -34.22 16.25 20.91
C LYS A 242 -34.25 16.90 22.30
N LYS A 243 -33.10 17.11 22.93
CA LYS A 243 -33.01 17.83 24.23
C LYS A 243 -33.46 19.28 24.11
N SER A 244 -33.05 19.98 23.04
CA SER A 244 -33.48 21.36 22.78
C SER A 244 -34.99 21.45 22.55
N CYS A 245 -35.56 20.52 21.76
CA CYS A 245 -37.00 20.44 21.55
C CYS A 245 -37.76 20.19 22.86
N GLN A 246 -37.28 19.28 23.71
CA GLN A 246 -37.90 19.02 25.01
C GLN A 246 -37.89 20.28 25.90
N LYS A 247 -36.78 21.02 25.94
CA LYS A 247 -36.68 22.26 26.72
C LYS A 247 -37.62 23.35 26.20
N ALA A 248 -37.78 23.48 24.88
CA ALA A 248 -38.72 24.41 24.28
C ALA A 248 -40.17 24.09 24.69
N ASN A 249 -40.59 22.84 24.53
CA ASN A 249 -41.94 22.40 24.90
C ASN A 249 -42.24 22.60 26.40
N LEU A 250 -41.25 22.38 27.28
CA LEU A 250 -41.41 22.63 28.72
C LEU A 250 -41.62 24.12 29.02
N LYS A 251 -40.85 25.00 28.38
CA LYS A 251 -40.97 26.45 28.55
C LYS A 251 -42.30 26.99 28.03
N ASP A 252 -42.78 26.46 26.90
CA ASP A 252 -44.09 26.82 26.35
C ASP A 252 -45.23 26.37 27.28
N ASN A 253 -45.15 25.17 27.86
CA ASN A 253 -46.12 24.69 28.84
C ASN A 253 -46.12 25.51 30.14
N GLU A 254 -44.96 25.93 30.64
CA GLU A 254 -44.86 26.83 31.80
C GLU A 254 -45.51 28.18 31.52
N ASN A 255 -45.20 28.80 30.38
CA ASN A 255 -45.81 30.06 29.96
C ASN A 255 -47.35 29.93 29.83
N TYR A 256 -47.83 28.85 29.23
CA TYR A 256 -49.27 28.59 29.11
C TYR A 256 -49.95 28.47 30.48
N LYS A 257 -49.31 27.76 31.43
CA LYS A 257 -49.86 27.58 32.78
C LYS A 257 -49.92 28.89 33.57
N GLU A 258 -48.92 29.75 33.44
CA GLU A 258 -48.91 31.07 34.08
C GLU A 258 -49.99 32.00 33.47
N LEU A 259 -50.18 31.96 32.15
CA LEU A 259 -51.27 32.70 31.49
C LEU A 259 -52.65 32.26 32.01
N LEU A 260 -52.85 30.95 32.19
CA LEU A 260 -54.13 30.39 32.63
C LEU A 260 -54.45 30.74 34.09
N LYS A 261 -53.43 30.84 34.96
CA LYS A 261 -53.60 31.34 36.34
C LYS A 261 -53.96 32.81 36.40
N ALA A 262 -53.48 33.63 35.46
CA ALA A 262 -53.75 35.07 35.44
C ALA A 262 -55.20 35.40 35.01
N GLN A 263 -55.94 34.44 34.46
CA GLN A 263 -57.32 34.60 33.98
C GLN A 263 -58.38 34.05 34.95
N LEU A 264 -57.98 33.39 36.04
CA LEU A 264 -58.83 32.83 37.11
C LEU A 264 -58.75 33.72 38.36
#